data_AF-A0A1F6QQK3-F1
#
_entry.id   AF-A0A1F6QQK3-F1
#
_cell.length_a   1.000
_cell.length_b   1.000
_cell.length_c   1.000
_cell.angle_alpha   90.00
_cell.angle_beta   90.00
_cell.angle_gamma   90.00
#
_symmetry.space_group_name_H-M   'P 1'
#
loop_
_entity.id
_entity.type
_entity.pdbx_description
1 polymer ?
#
loop_
_entity_poly.entity_id
_entity_poly.type
_entity_poly.pdbx_seq_one_letter_code
_entity_poly.pdbx_strand_id
1 'polypeptide(L)'
;MPRLKSAIKRVKTSERNRLNNLVYKTQIKTITKKVIDLVEKKDEKSATKAASEAFTLIDRAATKKVIHLNNAARKKSRISRWLKKLAPNKP
;
A
#
# COMPACT_ATOMS: atom_id res chain seq x y z
N MET A 1 -30.93 -9.84 -5.25
CA MET A 1 -31.19 -9.68 -3.80
C MET A 1 -31.14 -11.05 -3.14
N PRO A 2 -30.37 -11.24 -2.04
CA PRO A 2 -30.20 -12.57 -1.44
C PRO A 2 -31.51 -13.03 -0.80
N ARG A 3 -31.93 -14.27 -1.06
CA ARG A 3 -33.19 -14.83 -0.52
C ARG A 3 -33.02 -15.51 0.84
N LEU A 4 -31.81 -15.99 1.14
CA LEU A 4 -31.47 -16.67 2.39
C LEU A 4 -30.98 -15.67 3.45
N LYS A 5 -31.40 -15.83 4.71
CA LYS A 5 -30.98 -14.98 5.84
C LYS A 5 -29.45 -14.90 5.99
N SER A 6 -28.76 -16.04 5.81
CA SER A 6 -27.30 -16.13 5.84
C SER A 6 -26.64 -15.29 4.74
N ALA A 7 -27.21 -15.29 3.54
CA ALA A 7 -26.69 -14.55 2.40
C ALA A 7 -26.87 -13.03 2.57
N ILE A 8 -28.01 -12.58 3.12
CA ILE A 8 -28.23 -11.15 3.46
C ILE A 8 -27.17 -10.67 4.45
N LYS A 9 -26.86 -11.48 5.48
CA LYS A 9 -25.79 -11.18 6.44
C LYS A 9 -24.42 -11.09 5.76
N ARG A 10 -24.11 -12.03 4.85
CA ARG A 10 -22.84 -12.03 4.11
C ARG A 10 -22.65 -10.77 3.27
N VAL A 11 -23.68 -10.32 2.55
CA VAL A 11 -23.64 -9.07 1.76
C VAL A 11 -23.27 -7.88 2.66
N LYS A 12 -23.98 -7.68 3.77
CA LYS A 12 -23.70 -6.59 4.73
C LYS A 12 -22.25 -6.65 5.27
N THR A 13 -21.76 -7.84 5.61
CA THR A 13 -20.37 -7.99 6.07
C THR A 13 -19.33 -7.72 4.97
N SER A 14 -19.64 -8.13 3.74
CA SER A 14 -18.74 -7.96 2.60
C SER A 14 -18.60 -6.48 2.21
N GLU A 15 -19.68 -5.72 2.25
CA GLU A 15 -19.68 -4.28 1.97
C GLU A 15 -18.86 -3.52 3.01
N ARG A 16 -19.08 -3.80 4.30
CA ARG A 16 -18.29 -3.20 5.39
C ARG A 16 -16.80 -3.46 5.21
N ASN A 17 -16.43 -4.72 4.95
CA ASN A 17 -15.03 -5.10 4.74
C ASN A 17 -14.45 -4.48 3.47
N ARG A 18 -15.26 -4.37 2.40
CA ARG A 18 -14.86 -3.72 1.14
C ARG A 18 -14.49 -2.26 1.37
N LEU A 19 -15.32 -1.50 2.11
CA LEU A 19 -15.05 -0.09 2.41
C LEU A 19 -13.76 0.08 3.21
N ASN A 20 -13.57 -0.71 4.27
CA ASN A 20 -12.35 -0.67 5.08
C ASN A 20 -11.10 -1.02 4.25
N ASN A 21 -11.18 -2.07 3.44
CA ASN A 21 -10.07 -2.49 2.58
C ASN A 21 -9.77 -1.49 1.48
N LEU A 22 -10.79 -0.78 0.99
CA LEU A 22 -10.64 0.24 -0.03
C LEU A 22 -9.78 1.40 0.48
N VAL A 23 -10.00 1.87 1.72
CA VAL A 23 -9.23 2.96 2.33
C VAL A 23 -7.74 2.64 2.36
N TYR A 24 -7.36 1.46 2.84
CA TYR A 24 -5.95 1.06 2.85
C TYR A 24 -5.37 0.95 1.44
N LYS A 25 -6.12 0.36 0.50
CA LYS A 25 -5.64 0.19 -0.88
C LYS A 25 -5.44 1.53 -1.59
N THR A 26 -6.34 2.49 -1.40
CA THR A 26 -6.22 3.83 -1.99
C THR A 26 -5.06 4.60 -1.36
N GLN A 27 -4.92 4.58 -0.03
CA GLN A 27 -3.80 5.20 0.67
C GLN A 27 -2.44 4.66 0.19
N ILE A 28 -2.28 3.33 0.10
CA ILE A 28 -1.05 2.73 -0.46
C ILE A 28 -0.79 3.26 -1.86
N LYS A 29 -1.82 3.30 -2.73
CA LYS A 29 -1.68 3.75 -4.12
C LYS A 29 -1.26 5.22 -4.19
N THR A 30 -1.87 6.09 -3.39
CA THR A 30 -1.57 7.52 -3.34
C THR A 30 -0.15 7.78 -2.87
N ILE A 31 0.28 7.16 -1.75
CA ILE A 31 1.63 7.36 -1.24
C ILE A 31 2.66 6.78 -2.21
N THR A 32 2.39 5.63 -2.82
CA THR A 32 3.29 5.04 -3.83
C THR A 32 3.50 5.99 -5.01
N LYS A 33 2.44 6.66 -5.49
CA LYS A 33 2.55 7.69 -6.53
C LYS A 33 3.42 8.87 -6.06
N LYS A 34 3.15 9.40 -4.86
CA LYS A 34 3.94 10.49 -4.28
C LYS A 34 5.43 10.15 -4.21
N VAL A 35 5.79 8.92 -3.85
CA VAL A 35 7.19 8.47 -3.86
C VAL A 35 7.77 8.52 -5.28
N ILE A 36 7.04 8.03 -6.29
CA ILE A 36 7.49 8.06 -7.69
C ILE A 36 7.70 9.52 -8.16
N ASP A 37 6.74 10.40 -7.89
CA ASP A 37 6.83 11.82 -8.28
C ASP A 37 8.03 12.52 -7.63
N LEU A 38 8.34 12.19 -6.37
CA LEU A 38 9.50 12.73 -5.66
C LEU A 38 10.83 12.17 -6.19
N VAL A 39 10.83 10.90 -6.61
CA VAL A 39 11.98 10.26 -7.24
C VAL A 39 12.29 10.91 -8.59
N GLU A 40 11.26 11.21 -9.39
CA GLU A 40 11.42 11.92 -10.66
C GLU A 40 11.96 13.35 -10.46
N LYS A 41 11.54 14.02 -9.39
CA LYS A 41 12.02 15.36 -9.01
C LYS A 41 13.42 15.38 -8.37
N LYS A 42 14.05 14.21 -8.16
CA LYS A 42 15.37 14.07 -7.53
C LYS A 42 15.49 14.64 -6.11
N ASP A 43 14.38 14.71 -5.37
CA ASP A 43 14.39 15.15 -3.97
C ASP A 43 14.57 13.94 -3.03
N GLU A 44 15.81 13.65 -2.67
CA GLU A 44 16.18 12.50 -1.86
C GLU A 44 15.59 12.53 -0.43
N LYS A 45 15.58 13.70 0.21
CA LYS A 45 15.10 13.82 1.60
C LYS A 45 13.59 13.61 1.67
N SER A 46 12.85 14.21 0.76
CA SER A 46 11.39 14.02 0.71
C SER A 46 11.02 12.60 0.26
N ALA A 47 11.75 12.03 -0.71
CA ALA A 47 11.49 10.67 -1.20
C ALA A 47 11.71 9.61 -0.11
N THR A 48 12.78 9.72 0.68
CA THR A 48 13.07 8.80 1.79
C THR A 48 12.01 8.88 2.89
N LYS A 49 11.56 10.09 3.24
CA LYS A 49 10.46 10.29 4.21
C LYS A 49 9.15 9.66 3.70
N ALA A 50 8.77 9.95 2.47
CA ALA A 50 7.55 9.40 1.86
C ALA A 50 7.61 7.86 1.74
N ALA A 51 8.79 7.29 1.49
CA ALA A 51 8.97 5.84 1.44
C ALA A 51 8.84 5.19 2.83
N SER A 52 9.35 5.82 3.88
CA SER A 52 9.15 5.35 5.26
C SER A 52 7.67 5.32 5.64
N GLU A 53 6.94 6.39 5.30
CA GLU A 53 5.47 6.43 5.44
C GLU A 53 4.78 5.33 4.63
N ALA A 54 5.25 5.07 3.39
CA ALA A 54 4.72 3.98 2.57
C ALA A 54 4.93 2.61 3.22
N PHE A 55 6.12 2.35 3.76
CA PHE A 55 6.45 1.07 4.41
C PHE A 55 5.57 0.82 5.64
N THR A 56 5.44 1.81 6.52
CA THR A 56 4.58 1.67 7.71
C THR A 56 3.13 1.38 7.34
N LEU A 57 2.61 2.02 6.29
CA LEU A 57 1.23 1.81 5.85
C LEU A 57 1.03 0.46 5.16
N ILE A 58 2.00 0.00 4.36
CA ILE A 58 1.99 -1.33 3.74
C ILE A 58 2.01 -2.42 4.82
N ASP A 59 2.86 -2.29 5.84
CA ASP A 59 2.99 -3.29 6.89
C ASP A 59 1.74 -3.33 7.79
N ARG A 60 1.15 -2.16 8.10
CA ARG A 60 -0.17 -2.09 8.76
C ARG A 60 -1.29 -2.74 7.95
N ALA A 61 -1.27 -2.60 6.62
CA ALA A 61 -2.24 -3.25 5.76
C ALA A 61 -2.04 -4.78 5.69
N ALA A 62 -0.79 -5.24 5.81
CA ALA A 62 -0.46 -6.67 5.85
C ALA A 62 -0.90 -7.33 7.17
N THR A 63 -0.65 -6.69 8.32
CA THR A 63 -1.10 -7.21 9.62
C THR A 63 -2.62 -7.31 9.73
N LYS A 64 -3.33 -6.32 9.16
CA LYS A 64 -4.81 -6.34 9.05
C LYS A 64 -5.35 -7.28 7.97
N LYS A 65 -4.49 -8.05 7.29
CA LYS A 65 -4.85 -8.98 6.20
C LYS A 65 -5.58 -8.33 5.02
N VAL A 66 -5.42 -7.02 4.83
CA VAL A 66 -5.98 -6.30 3.68
C VAL A 66 -5.20 -6.65 2.40
N ILE A 67 -3.89 -6.87 2.55
CA ILE A 67 -3.00 -7.38 1.52
C ILE A 67 -2.23 -8.58 2.05
N HIS A 68 -1.91 -9.54 1.17
CA HIS A 68 -1.07 -10.68 1.53
C HIS A 68 0.37 -10.25 1.82
N LEU A 69 1.07 -10.99 2.70
CA LEU A 69 2.47 -10.76 3.08
C LEU A 69 3.39 -10.65 1.86
N ASN A 70 3.25 -11.56 0.89
CA ASN A 70 4.03 -11.53 -0.36
C ASN A 70 3.70 -10.30 -1.23
N ASN A 71 2.48 -9.79 -1.19
CA ASN A 71 2.13 -8.55 -1.90
C ASN A 71 2.76 -7.34 -1.22
N ALA A 72 2.73 -7.30 0.12
CA ALA A 72 3.45 -6.29 0.90
C ALA A 72 4.94 -6.30 0.60
N ALA A 73 5.60 -7.47 0.66
CA ALA A 73 7.01 -7.63 0.33
C ALA A 73 7.35 -7.16 -1.09
N ARG A 74 6.55 -7.55 -2.10
CA ARG A 74 6.72 -7.08 -3.49
C ARG A 74 6.62 -5.56 -3.60
N LYS A 75 5.66 -4.93 -2.91
CA LYS A 75 5.51 -3.47 -2.92
C LYS A 75 6.71 -2.77 -2.26
N LYS A 76 7.18 -3.27 -1.11
CA LYS A 76 8.36 -2.74 -0.43
C LYS A 76 9.60 -2.82 -1.32
N SER A 77 9.85 -3.98 -1.92
CA SER A 77 10.95 -4.20 -2.86
C SER A 77 10.94 -3.21 -4.04
N ARG A 78 9.76 -2.92 -4.62
CA ARG A 78 9.63 -1.95 -5.71
C ARG A 78 9.99 -0.52 -5.27
N ILE A 79 9.51 -0.09 -4.11
CA ILE A 79 9.82 1.24 -3.56
C ILE A 79 11.31 1.36 -3.28
N SER A 80 11.92 0.36 -2.64
CA SER A 80 13.37 0.34 -2.39
C SER A 80 14.17 0.41 -3.69
N ARG A 81 13.73 -0.27 -4.76
CA ARG A 81 14.39 -0.20 -6.07
C ARG A 81 14.35 1.19 -6.68
N TRP A 82 13.25 1.92 -6.52
CA TRP A 82 13.15 3.30 -7.00
C TRP A 82 14.04 4.26 -6.21
N LEU A 83 14.07 4.13 -4.88
CA LEU A 83 15.00 4.90 -4.05
C LEU A 83 16.46 4.62 -4.37
N LYS A 84 16.82 3.35 -4.62
CA LYS A 84 18.17 2.96 -5.00
C LYS A 84 18.63 3.57 -6.34
N LYS A 85 17.71 4.02 -7.20
CA LYS A 85 18.09 4.75 -8.43
C LYS A 85 18.57 6.18 -8.15
N LEU A 86 18.17 6.78 -7.03
CA LEU A 86 18.65 8.10 -6.61
C LEU A 86 20.02 8.01 -5.95
N ALA A 87 20.19 7.05 -5.03
CA ALA A 87 21.46 6.85 -4.36
C ALA A 87 22.48 6.17 -5.31
N PRO A 88 23.72 6.66 -5.41
CA PRO A 88 24.75 5.95 -6.16
C PRO A 88 24.96 4.54 -5.58
N ASN A 89 25.06 3.54 -6.46
CA ASN A 89 25.46 2.19 -6.07
C ASN A 89 26.83 2.28 -5.40
N LYS A 90 26.87 2.23 -4.06
CA LYS A 90 28.12 1.94 -3.37
C LYS A 90 28.42 0.46 -3.62
N PRO A 91 29.64 0.13 -4.08
CA PRO A 91 30.03 -1.24 -4.44
C PRO A 91 29.86 -2.20 -3.26
#